data_AF-A0A352DW10-F1
#
_entry.id   AF-A0A352DW10-F1
#
_cell.length_a   1.000
_cell.length_b   1.000
_cell.length_c   1.000
_cell.angle_alpha   90.00
_cell.angle_beta   90.00
_cell.angle_gamma   90.00
#
_symmetry.space_group_name_H-M   'P 1'
#
loop_
_entity.id
_entity.type
_entity.pdbx_description
1 polymer ?
#
loop_
_entity_poly.entity_id
_entity_poly.type
_entity_poly.pdbx_seq_one_letter_code
_entity_poly.pdbx_strand_id
1 'polypeptide(L)' 'TDIAARGLDVDDVSHVINYELPHEPETYVHRIGRTGRAGQSGEALAFCDPEER' A
#
# COMPACT_ATOMS: atom_id res chain seq x y z
N THR A 1 10.26 -2.83 -1.99
CA THR A 1 10.57 -4.28 -1.94
C THR A 1 9.62 -4.98 -0.99
N ASP A 2 8.93 -6.03 -1.43
CA ASP A 2 7.93 -6.76 -0.61
C ASP A 2 8.55 -7.63 0.51
N ILE A 3 9.84 -7.42 0.81
CA ILE A 3 10.61 -8.17 1.82
C ILE A 3 10.12 -7.83 3.23
N ALA A 4 9.80 -6.57 3.50
CA ALA A 4 9.30 -6.15 4.82
C ALA A 4 7.86 -6.59 5.09
N ALA A 5 7.10 -7.03 4.07
CA ALA A 5 5.69 -7.40 4.21
C ALA A 5 5.47 -8.90 4.52
N ARG A 6 6.49 -9.75 4.33
CA ARG A 6 6.38 -11.19 4.61
C ARG A 6 6.76 -11.48 6.06
N GLY A 7 5.76 -11.79 6.88
CA GLY A 7 5.94 -12.20 8.28
C GLY A 7 5.86 -11.08 9.31
N LEU A 8 5.68 -9.82 8.88
CA LEU A 8 5.32 -8.71 9.73
C LEU A 8 3.80 -8.60 9.76
N ASP A 9 3.22 -9.00 10.89
CA ASP A 9 1.83 -8.71 11.21
C ASP A 9 1.79 -7.31 11.83
N VAL A 10 1.33 -6.33 11.05
CA VAL A 10 1.21 -4.95 11.48
C VAL A 10 -0.26 -4.63 11.52
N ASP A 11 -0.82 -4.64 12.72
CA ASP A 11 -2.16 -4.20 12.98
C ASP A 11 -2.27 -2.67 12.89
N ASP A 12 -3.47 -2.18 12.59
CA ASP A 12 -3.83 -0.77 12.66
C ASP A 12 -2.91 0.19 11.87
N VAL A 13 -2.49 -0.24 10.67
CA VAL A 13 -1.74 0.62 9.75
C VAL A 13 -2.59 1.84 9.40
N SER A 14 -2.14 3.03 9.79
CA SER A 14 -2.83 4.29 9.50
C SER A 14 -2.53 4.81 8.10
N HIS A 15 -1.32 4.55 7.59
CA HIS A 15 -0.86 5.06 6.29
C HIS A 15 -0.10 3.99 5.50
N VAL A 16 -0.38 3.91 4.21
CA VAL A 16 0.41 3.15 3.23
C VAL A 16 1.04 4.15 2.26
N ILE A 17 2.36 4.07 2.09
CA ILE A 17 3.10 4.95 1.17
C ILE A 17 3.79 4.07 0.12
N ASN A 18 3.34 4.18 -1.13
CA ASN A 18 3.98 3.55 -2.27
C ASN A 18 4.97 4.53 -2.88
N TYR A 19 6.27 4.23 -2.80
CA TYR A 19 7.32 5.03 -3.43
C TYR A 19 7.39 4.84 -4.94
N GLU A 20 6.96 3.68 -5.42
CA GLU A 20 6.86 3.32 -6.83
C GLU A 20 5.56 2.56 -7.03
N LEU A 21 4.89 2.79 -8.15
CA LEU A 21 3.68 2.04 -8.49
C LEU A 21 4.05 0.59 -8.84
N PRO A 22 3.31 -0.40 -8.34
CA PRO A 22 3.50 -1.77 -8.79
C PRO A 22 3.02 -1.90 -10.24
N HIS A 23 3.71 -2.72 -11.02
CA HIS A 23 3.36 -2.99 -12.42
C HIS A 23 2.01 -3.70 -12.59
N GLU A 24 1.55 -4.41 -11.56
CA GLU A 24 0.28 -5.12 -11.54
C GLU A 24 -0.75 -4.39 -10.65
N PRO A 25 -1.93 -4.03 -11.18
CA PRO A 25 -2.98 -3.35 -10.41
C PRO A 25 -3.43 -4.10 -9.15
N GLU A 26 -3.50 -5.42 -9.20
CA GLU A 26 -3.89 -6.27 -8.05
C GLU A 26 -2.89 -6.13 -6.90
N THR A 27 -1.61 -5.97 -7.23
CA THR A 27 -0.56 -5.72 -6.23
C THR A 27 -0.75 -4.37 -5.55
N TYR A 28 -1.18 -3.34 -6.28
CA TYR A 28 -1.52 -2.04 -5.69
C TYR A 28 -2.66 -2.18 -4.67
N VAL A 29 -3.75 -2.85 -5.06
CA VAL A 29 -4.91 -3.10 -4.19
C VAL A 29 -4.51 -3.85 -2.92
N HIS A 30 -3.69 -4.90 -3.04
CA HIS A 30 -3.19 -5.64 -1.88
C HIS A 30 -2.29 -4.82 -0.95
N ARG A 31 -1.52 -3.87 -1.48
CA ARG A 31 -0.68 -2.96 -0.68
C ARG A 31 -1.53 -1.97 0.09
N ILE A 32 -2.43 -1.26 -0.59
CA ILE A 32 -3.26 -0.23 0.06
C ILE A 32 -4.28 -0.84 1.04
N GLY A 33 -4.69 -2.09 0.82
CA GLY A 33 -5.58 -2.83 1.74
C GLY A 33 -4.97 -3.14 3.12
N ARG A 34 -3.74 -2.71 3.40
CA ARG A 34 -3.13 -2.78 4.74
C ARG A 34 -3.69 -1.72 5.68
N THR A 35 -4.14 -0.58 5.17
CA THR A 35 -4.81 0.47 5.96
C THR A 35 -6.34 0.40 5.84
N GLY A 36 -7.07 1.14 6.68
CA GLY A 36 -8.54 1.25 6.60
C GLY A 36 -9.31 -0.04 6.90
N ARG A 37 -8.72 -0.97 7.66
CA ARG A 37 -9.31 -2.28 7.98
C ARG A 37 -10.28 -2.18 9.16
N ALA A 38 -11.19 -3.15 9.29
CA ALA A 38 -12.12 -3.28 10.42
C ALA A 38 -12.97 -2.02 10.71
N GLY A 39 -13.32 -1.26 9.67
CA GLY A 39 -14.11 -0.03 9.80
C GLY A 39 -13.32 1.20 10.22
N GLN A 40 -12.00 1.09 10.38
CA GLN A 40 -11.11 2.23 10.63
C GLN A 40 -10.90 3.05 9.35
N SER A 41 -10.58 4.33 9.52
CA SER A 41 -10.06 5.17 8.44
C SER A 41 -8.61 4.83 8.12
N GLY A 42 -8.19 5.11 6.89
CA GLY A 42 -6.82 4.88 6.44
C GLY A 42 -6.49 5.71 5.23
N GLU A 43 -5.21 6.07 5.08
CA GLU A 43 -4.73 6.86 3.95
C GLU A 43 -3.69 6.08 3.13
N ALA A 44 -3.83 6.12 1.82
CA ALA A 44 -2.87 5.54 0.89
C ALA A 44 -2.35 6.64 -0.04
N LEU A 45 -1.02 6.80 -0.04
CA LEU A 45 -0.30 7.76 -0.87
C LEU A 45 0.57 6.98 -1.86
N ALA A 46 0.59 7.42 -3.10
CA ALA A 46 1.45 6.86 -4.13
C ALA A 46 2.22 7.99 -4.80
N PHE A 47 3.53 7.83 -4.86
CA PHE A 47 4.36 8.58 -5.77
C PHE A 47 4.32 7.88 -7.13
N CYS A 48 4.11 8.64 -8.18
CA CYS A 48 4.12 8.16 -9.56
C CYS A 48 4.96 9.11 -10.40
N ASP A 49 5.73 8.54 -11.32
CA ASP A 49 6.38 9.33 -12.33
C ASP A 49 5.34 9.90 -13.31
N PRO A 50 5.61 11.07 -13.93
CA PRO A 50 4.68 11.65 -14.90
C PRO A 50 4.32 10.73 -16.08
N GLU A 51 5.17 9.74 -16.36
CA GLU A 51 5.01 8.75 -17.42
C GLU A 51 4.07 7.58 -17.04
N GLU A 52 3.78 7.39 -15.74
CA GLU A 52 2.98 6.29 -15.19
C GLU A 52 1.48 6.62 -15.07
N ARG A 53 1.01 7.60 -15.84
CA ARG A 53 -0.38 8.10 -15.77
C ARG A 53 -1.37 7.25 -16.55
#